data_AF-A0A7H8MEW1-F1
#
_entry.id   AF-A0A7H8MEW1-F1
#
_cell.length_a   1.000
_cell.length_b   1.000
_cell.length_c   1.000
_cell.angle_alpha   90.00
_cell.angle_beta   90.00
_cell.angle_gamma   90.00
#
_symmetry.space_group_name_H-M   'P 1'
#
loop_
_entity.id
_entity.type
_entity.pdbx_description
1 polymer ?
#
loop_
_entity_poly.entity_id
_entity_poly.type
_entity_poly.pdbx_seq_one_letter_code
_entity_poly.pdbx_strand_id
1 'polypeptide(L)'
;MSQHENGQGEDLPARRQAREDRDRIKAAFGARLRVLLDLSGLSSREFAARFPAYKDSTVRKYTLGTNLPPWDFLNDLLTEVARRTDDPAAPQRRTELFTAYRSVLIDTGATTRGSDQNSLLLRLLDGEEDLHRLAAELAEVRGRENRLRLDLEEEIGRAQSPGTGTASRERRHRLEEEARALAEHRGELVRRRGVLVTELDDSRRRLAVMEAAGSPGDLVPVGTGTGAGAHQAPPPLPPGPPTSFAEPSSPAGRGRRPLVLIAAAAAVVCLAGGGVVVGIWAAGNGDTGNRATPPVSATPRTTPTPSPATPSALATSAAPAPAPERSSRSLIEDLVPMDVYPEGTKRSFTAGALTVNNRDYPATLYAFEAERTWQLGREYKTFTASAGVSDATPSGDVITFTVQLDDGVAKEFTMAPGDTVKKVSLNISGVFRIKLTVQESFSTHEGYGAWIDPTITK
;
A
#
# COMPACT_ATOMS: atom_id res chain seq x y z
N MET A 1 -43.03 -3.90 -46.30
CA MET A 1 -43.48 -3.56 -44.94
C MET A 1 -43.81 -4.85 -44.22
N SER A 2 -43.47 -4.92 -42.94
CA SER A 2 -43.86 -5.96 -41.97
C SER A 2 -43.02 -7.24 -41.98
N GLN A 3 -41.84 -7.20 -41.36
CA GLN A 3 -41.18 -8.34 -40.71
C GLN A 3 -39.98 -7.83 -39.88
N HIS A 4 -40.15 -7.62 -38.57
CA HIS A 4 -39.10 -7.69 -37.53
C HIS A 4 -39.68 -7.32 -36.13
N GLU A 5 -40.60 -8.13 -35.60
CA GLU A 5 -41.15 -7.92 -34.24
C GLU A 5 -41.15 -9.16 -33.32
N ASN A 6 -40.52 -10.28 -33.70
CA ASN A 6 -40.58 -11.54 -32.93
C ASN A 6 -39.28 -11.94 -32.19
N GLY A 7 -38.36 -11.01 -31.90
CA GLY A 7 -37.05 -11.33 -31.30
C GLY A 7 -36.86 -11.04 -29.80
N GLN A 8 -37.83 -10.47 -29.08
CA GLN A 8 -37.60 -9.94 -27.72
C GLN A 8 -37.94 -10.89 -26.55
N GLY A 9 -38.52 -12.06 -26.81
CA GLY A 9 -39.03 -12.96 -25.75
C GLY A 9 -38.03 -13.99 -25.20
N GLU A 10 -37.15 -14.56 -26.05
CA GLU A 10 -36.26 -15.67 -25.64
C GLU A 10 -35.01 -15.22 -24.87
N ASP A 11 -34.68 -13.93 -24.87
CA ASP A 11 -33.48 -13.37 -24.24
C ASP A 11 -33.59 -13.20 -22.71
N LEU A 12 -34.82 -13.08 -22.18
CA LEU A 12 -35.06 -12.86 -20.76
C LEU A 12 -34.65 -14.03 -19.86
N PRO A 13 -34.99 -15.31 -20.16
CA PRO A 13 -34.55 -16.44 -19.34
C PRO A 13 -33.02 -16.61 -19.34
N ALA A 14 -32.35 -16.43 -20.49
CA ALA A 14 -30.90 -16.54 -20.58
C ALA A 14 -30.18 -15.46 -19.75
N ARG A 15 -30.65 -14.20 -19.78
CA ARG A 15 -30.10 -13.12 -18.95
C ARG A 15 -30.32 -13.36 -17.46
N ARG A 16 -31.46 -13.94 -17.08
CA ARG A 16 -31.74 -14.30 -15.68
C ARG A 16 -30.79 -15.40 -15.20
N GLN A 17 -30.64 -16.47 -15.98
CA GLN A 17 -29.71 -17.56 -15.67
C GLN A 17 -28.27 -17.04 -15.51
N ALA A 18 -27.80 -16.21 -16.46
CA ALA A 18 -26.47 -15.62 -16.38
C ALA A 18 -26.27 -14.75 -15.13
N ARG A 19 -27.31 -14.03 -14.69
CA ARG A 19 -27.25 -13.25 -13.43
C ARG A 19 -27.19 -14.16 -12.21
N GLU A 20 -28.01 -15.20 -12.17
CA GLU A 20 -28.02 -16.19 -11.08
C GLU A 20 -26.68 -16.94 -10.97
N ASP A 21 -26.06 -17.27 -12.10
CA ASP A 21 -24.74 -17.89 -12.14
C ASP A 21 -23.65 -16.93 -11.63
N ARG A 22 -23.68 -15.65 -12.04
CA ARG A 22 -22.77 -14.62 -11.51
C ARG A 22 -22.92 -14.45 -10.00
N ASP A 23 -24.14 -14.38 -9.50
CA ASP A 23 -24.42 -14.23 -8.07
C ASP A 23 -23.95 -15.47 -7.28
N ARG A 24 -24.09 -16.67 -7.85
CA ARG A 24 -23.56 -17.93 -7.28
C ARG A 24 -22.04 -17.91 -7.18
N ILE A 25 -21.34 -17.49 -8.23
CA ILE A 25 -19.87 -17.41 -8.25
C ILE A 25 -19.37 -16.41 -7.20
N LYS A 26 -20.00 -15.22 -7.12
CA LYS A 26 -19.64 -14.23 -6.10
C LYS A 26 -19.92 -14.74 -4.68
N ALA A 27 -21.05 -15.41 -4.45
CA ALA A 27 -21.37 -16.00 -3.16
C ALA A 27 -20.34 -17.06 -2.73
N ALA A 28 -19.90 -17.91 -3.66
CA ALA A 28 -18.85 -18.89 -3.41
C ALA A 28 -17.50 -18.21 -3.04
N PHE A 29 -17.15 -17.12 -3.72
CA PHE A 29 -15.98 -16.32 -3.35
C PHE A 29 -16.14 -15.64 -1.99
N GLY A 30 -17.31 -15.08 -1.69
CA GLY A 30 -17.62 -14.49 -0.38
C GLY A 30 -17.45 -15.49 0.77
N ALA A 31 -17.90 -16.73 0.59
CA ALA A 31 -17.70 -17.80 1.56
C ALA A 31 -16.22 -18.08 1.83
N ARG A 32 -15.35 -18.01 0.81
CA ARG A 32 -13.89 -18.13 0.97
C ARG A 32 -13.32 -16.97 1.80
N LEU A 33 -13.75 -15.74 1.52
CA LEU A 33 -13.34 -14.57 2.29
C LEU A 33 -13.78 -14.65 3.75
N ARG A 34 -14.96 -15.23 4.01
CA ARG A 34 -15.42 -15.49 5.37
C ARG A 34 -14.49 -16.44 6.11
N VAL A 35 -14.06 -17.54 5.49
CA VAL A 35 -13.09 -18.47 6.10
C VAL A 35 -11.78 -17.75 6.42
N LEU A 36 -11.28 -16.90 5.53
CA LEU A 36 -10.08 -16.09 5.81
C LEU A 36 -10.29 -15.10 6.96
N LEU A 37 -11.45 -14.45 7.02
CA LEU A 37 -11.78 -13.56 8.12
C LEU A 37 -11.85 -14.32 9.46
N ASP A 38 -12.43 -15.52 9.47
CA ASP A 38 -12.48 -16.37 10.65
C ASP A 38 -11.07 -16.82 11.08
N LEU A 39 -10.18 -17.14 10.12
CA LEU A 39 -8.77 -17.45 10.39
C LEU A 39 -7.99 -16.25 10.96
N SER A 40 -8.38 -15.03 10.61
CA SER A 40 -7.84 -13.82 11.24
C SER A 40 -8.33 -13.67 12.69
N GLY A 41 -9.29 -14.47 13.16
CA GLY A 41 -9.83 -14.37 14.53
C GLY A 41 -10.40 -12.98 14.84
N LEU A 42 -10.87 -12.27 13.82
CA LEU A 42 -11.55 -10.97 13.92
C LEU A 42 -12.97 -11.10 13.40
N SER A 43 -13.92 -10.50 14.12
CA SER A 43 -15.24 -10.25 13.56
C SER A 43 -15.19 -9.16 12.48
N SER A 44 -16.21 -9.08 11.62
CA SER A 44 -16.30 -8.02 10.60
C SER A 44 -16.24 -6.60 11.20
N ARG A 45 -16.79 -6.41 12.41
CA ARG A 45 -16.77 -5.15 13.14
C ARG A 45 -15.37 -4.81 13.65
N GLU A 46 -14.66 -5.78 14.22
CA GLU A 46 -13.29 -5.56 14.70
C GLU A 46 -12.31 -5.34 13.55
N PHE A 47 -12.51 -6.05 12.43
CA PHE A 47 -11.74 -5.81 11.21
C PHE A 47 -11.95 -4.38 10.70
N ALA A 48 -13.20 -3.91 10.60
CA ALA A 48 -13.51 -2.54 10.22
C ALA A 48 -12.97 -1.49 11.21
N ALA A 49 -12.92 -1.79 12.51
CA ALA A 49 -12.32 -0.90 13.51
C ALA A 49 -10.80 -0.80 13.36
N ARG A 50 -10.14 -1.89 12.93
CA ARG A 50 -8.69 -1.94 12.69
C ARG A 50 -8.28 -1.32 11.35
N PHE A 51 -9.15 -1.41 10.35
CA PHE A 51 -8.96 -0.84 9.02
C PHE A 51 -10.07 0.17 8.72
N PRO A 52 -9.93 1.43 9.16
CA PRO A 52 -10.99 2.45 9.08
C PRO A 52 -11.45 2.79 7.65
N ALA A 53 -10.68 2.38 6.64
CA ALA A 53 -11.08 2.47 5.24
C ALA A 53 -12.36 1.68 4.93
N TYR A 54 -12.71 0.67 5.74
CA TYR A 54 -13.85 -0.21 5.51
C TYR A 54 -14.92 -0.06 6.60
N LYS A 55 -16.19 0.04 6.18
CA LYS A 55 -17.34 -0.02 7.09
C LYS A 55 -17.70 -1.48 7.38
N ASP A 56 -18.18 -1.81 8.60
CA ASP A 56 -18.64 -3.18 8.96
C ASP A 56 -19.66 -3.73 7.93
N SER A 57 -20.62 -2.89 7.51
CA SER A 57 -21.58 -3.25 6.48
C SER A 57 -20.94 -3.65 5.15
N THR A 58 -19.82 -3.02 4.79
CA THR A 58 -19.08 -3.27 3.55
C THR A 58 -18.30 -4.58 3.65
N VAL A 59 -17.62 -4.83 4.78
CA VAL A 59 -16.95 -6.11 5.06
C VAL A 59 -17.94 -7.28 5.00
N ARG A 60 -19.15 -7.11 5.56
CA ARG A 60 -20.23 -8.11 5.46
C ARG A 60 -20.68 -8.34 4.03
N LYS A 61 -20.83 -7.29 3.22
CA LYS A 61 -21.20 -7.41 1.80
C LYS A 61 -20.18 -8.24 1.01
N TYR A 62 -18.88 -8.06 1.28
CA TYR A 62 -17.81 -8.82 0.65
C TYR A 62 -17.82 -10.29 1.08
N THR A 63 -17.92 -10.56 2.38
CA THR A 63 -17.96 -11.95 2.90
C THR A 63 -19.28 -12.67 2.60
N LEU A 64 -20.34 -11.96 2.24
CA LEU A 64 -21.57 -12.55 1.69
C LEU A 64 -21.51 -12.76 0.17
N GLY A 65 -20.50 -12.22 -0.50
CA GLY A 65 -20.39 -12.29 -1.96
C GLY A 65 -21.43 -11.45 -2.70
N THR A 66 -22.01 -10.45 -2.03
CA THR A 66 -22.93 -9.50 -2.71
C THR A 66 -22.16 -8.53 -3.58
N ASN A 67 -20.99 -8.10 -3.11
CA ASN A 67 -20.03 -7.26 -3.83
C ASN A 67 -18.66 -7.93 -3.81
N LEU A 68 -17.85 -7.67 -4.83
CA LEU A 68 -16.45 -8.04 -4.82
C LEU A 68 -15.64 -6.97 -4.09
N PRO A 69 -14.72 -7.34 -3.19
CA PRO A 69 -13.89 -6.38 -2.48
C PRO A 69 -12.87 -5.72 -3.41
N PRO A 70 -12.38 -4.52 -3.08
CA PRO A 70 -11.20 -3.95 -3.71
C PRO A 70 -9.94 -4.76 -3.36
N TRP A 71 -8.89 -4.55 -4.16
CA TRP A 71 -7.58 -5.18 -3.99
C TRP A 71 -7.01 -5.01 -2.58
N ASP A 72 -7.07 -3.79 -2.04
CA ASP A 72 -6.50 -3.46 -0.72
C ASP A 72 -7.16 -4.26 0.40
N PHE A 73 -8.46 -4.51 0.32
CA PHE A 73 -9.17 -5.32 1.32
C PHE A 73 -8.65 -6.76 1.35
N LEU A 74 -8.35 -7.35 0.18
CA LEU A 74 -7.79 -8.71 0.10
C LEU A 74 -6.38 -8.75 0.72
N ASN A 75 -5.56 -7.72 0.49
CA ASN A 75 -4.24 -7.60 1.09
C ASN A 75 -4.29 -7.44 2.60
N ASP A 76 -5.13 -6.54 3.11
CA ASP A 76 -5.28 -6.31 4.54
C ASP A 76 -5.78 -7.57 5.25
N LEU A 77 -6.74 -8.27 4.64
CA LEU A 77 -7.24 -9.54 5.15
C LEU A 77 -6.15 -10.60 5.22
N LEU A 78 -5.40 -10.81 4.13
CA LEU A 78 -4.31 -11.79 4.09
C LEU A 78 -3.16 -11.42 5.04
N THR A 79 -2.86 -10.13 5.18
CA THR A 79 -1.84 -9.63 6.11
C THR A 79 -2.23 -9.94 7.55
N GLU A 80 -3.50 -9.70 7.91
CA GLU A 80 -3.98 -9.98 9.26
C GLU A 80 -4.08 -11.49 9.55
N VAL A 81 -4.42 -12.30 8.56
CA VAL A 81 -4.33 -13.77 8.65
C VAL A 81 -2.88 -14.18 8.91
N ALA A 82 -1.95 -13.78 8.05
CA ALA A 82 -0.53 -14.13 8.17
C ALA A 82 0.06 -13.72 9.52
N ARG A 83 -0.30 -12.53 10.02
CA ARG A 83 0.14 -11.99 11.31
C ARG A 83 -0.33 -12.80 12.52
N ARG A 84 -1.44 -13.53 12.41
CA ARG A 84 -2.05 -14.24 13.55
C ARG A 84 -1.84 -15.75 13.51
N THR A 85 -1.68 -16.31 12.33
CA THR A 85 -1.50 -17.75 12.16
C THR A 85 -0.04 -18.16 12.07
N ASP A 86 0.91 -17.22 11.99
CA ASP A 86 2.35 -17.47 11.74
C ASP A 86 2.56 -18.50 10.61
N ASP A 87 1.77 -18.39 9.55
CA ASP A 87 1.59 -19.50 8.63
C ASP A 87 2.63 -19.47 7.51
N PRO A 88 3.47 -20.51 7.39
CA PRO A 88 4.51 -20.59 6.35
C PRO A 88 3.92 -20.68 4.94
N ALA A 89 2.67 -21.11 4.78
CA ALA A 89 1.95 -21.19 3.50
C ALA A 89 1.22 -19.88 3.14
N ALA A 90 1.40 -18.79 3.91
CA ALA A 90 0.81 -17.49 3.59
C ALA A 90 1.09 -17.00 2.15
N PRO A 91 2.33 -17.15 1.59
CA PRO A 91 2.59 -16.77 0.21
C PRO A 91 1.79 -17.58 -0.80
N GLN A 92 1.66 -18.90 -0.57
CA GLN A 92 0.91 -19.78 -1.47
C GLN A 92 -0.59 -19.45 -1.44
N ARG A 93 -1.17 -19.26 -0.24
CA ARG A 93 -2.57 -18.87 -0.11
C ARG A 93 -2.88 -17.52 -0.73
N ARG A 94 -1.94 -16.58 -0.66
CA ARG A 94 -2.04 -15.29 -1.36
C ARG A 94 -2.19 -15.51 -2.86
N THR A 95 -1.31 -16.31 -3.47
CA THR A 95 -1.39 -16.65 -4.90
C THR A 95 -2.70 -17.35 -5.25
N GLU A 96 -3.14 -18.32 -4.44
CA GLU A 96 -4.39 -19.04 -4.66
C GLU A 96 -5.63 -18.13 -4.58
N LEU A 97 -5.67 -17.23 -3.59
CA LEU A 97 -6.77 -16.27 -3.42
C LEU A 97 -6.86 -15.32 -4.62
N PHE A 98 -5.73 -14.74 -5.05
CA PHE A 98 -5.72 -13.81 -6.17
C PHE A 98 -5.99 -14.50 -7.51
N THR A 99 -5.53 -15.74 -7.70
CA THR A 99 -5.91 -16.56 -8.86
C THR A 99 -7.43 -16.81 -8.88
N ALA A 100 -8.01 -17.17 -7.74
CA ALA A 100 -9.47 -17.36 -7.63
C ALA A 100 -10.24 -16.06 -7.87
N TYR A 101 -9.75 -14.94 -7.33
CA TYR A 101 -10.35 -13.62 -7.51
C TYR A 101 -10.33 -13.20 -8.99
N ARG A 102 -9.22 -13.44 -9.69
CA ARG A 102 -9.10 -13.22 -11.14
C ARG A 102 -10.17 -13.96 -11.92
N SER A 103 -10.33 -15.27 -11.66
CA SER A 103 -11.37 -16.10 -12.30
C SER A 103 -12.74 -15.51 -12.06
N VAL A 104 -13.06 -15.15 -10.82
CA VAL A 104 -14.36 -14.57 -10.45
C VAL A 104 -14.63 -13.25 -11.19
N LEU A 105 -13.63 -12.39 -11.36
CA LEU A 105 -13.76 -11.16 -12.14
C LEU A 105 -14.09 -11.49 -13.61
N ILE A 106 -13.34 -12.38 -14.24
CA ILE A 106 -13.56 -12.80 -15.64
C ILE A 106 -14.94 -13.44 -15.81
N ASP A 107 -15.30 -14.39 -14.95
CA ASP A 107 -16.58 -15.11 -15.00
C ASP A 107 -17.78 -14.18 -14.73
N THR A 108 -17.57 -13.07 -14.00
CA THR A 108 -18.59 -12.04 -13.81
C THR A 108 -18.66 -11.02 -14.94
N GLY A 109 -17.84 -11.18 -15.99
CA GLY A 109 -17.84 -10.37 -17.21
C GLY A 109 -16.82 -9.24 -17.24
N ALA A 110 -15.84 -9.23 -16.33
CA ALA A 110 -14.75 -8.26 -16.37
C ALA A 110 -13.87 -8.46 -17.61
N THR A 111 -13.39 -7.36 -18.18
CA THR A 111 -12.44 -7.39 -19.30
C THR A 111 -11.33 -6.38 -19.07
N THR A 112 -10.13 -6.64 -19.57
CA THR A 112 -8.98 -5.71 -19.40
C THR A 112 -9.22 -4.33 -20.04
N ARG A 113 -10.16 -4.24 -21.00
CA ARG A 113 -10.55 -3.00 -21.68
C ARG A 113 -11.79 -2.33 -21.12
N GLY A 114 -12.55 -3.00 -20.25
CA GLY A 114 -13.78 -2.46 -19.69
C GLY A 114 -13.54 -1.27 -18.76
N SER A 115 -14.60 -0.51 -18.53
CA SER A 115 -14.61 0.65 -17.63
C SER A 115 -15.50 0.48 -16.40
N ASP A 116 -16.20 -0.66 -16.29
CA ASP A 116 -16.96 -1.00 -15.10
C ASP A 116 -16.03 -1.37 -13.93
N GLN A 117 -16.58 -1.43 -12.73
CA GLN A 117 -15.82 -1.68 -11.50
C GLN A 117 -15.03 -3.00 -11.56
N ASN A 118 -15.62 -4.08 -12.09
CA ASN A 118 -14.94 -5.37 -12.14
C ASN A 118 -13.80 -5.37 -13.16
N SER A 119 -13.99 -4.70 -14.31
CA SER A 119 -12.93 -4.51 -15.31
C SER A 119 -11.77 -3.66 -14.79
N LEU A 120 -12.05 -2.61 -14.00
CA LEU A 120 -11.01 -1.82 -13.33
C LEU A 120 -10.25 -2.65 -12.29
N LEU A 121 -10.96 -3.45 -11.48
CA LEU A 121 -10.33 -4.36 -10.52
C LEU A 121 -9.44 -5.41 -11.20
N LEU A 122 -9.88 -5.95 -12.34
CA LEU A 122 -9.07 -6.89 -13.13
C LEU A 122 -7.81 -6.23 -13.68
N ARG A 123 -7.91 -4.97 -14.16
CA ARG A 123 -6.74 -4.23 -14.64
C ARG A 123 -5.75 -3.92 -13.52
N LEU A 124 -6.24 -3.58 -12.34
CA LEU A 124 -5.40 -3.38 -11.15
C LEU A 124 -4.65 -4.67 -10.78
N LEU A 125 -5.37 -5.79 -10.76
CA LEU A 125 -4.81 -7.12 -10.48
C LEU A 125 -3.72 -7.51 -11.47
N ASP A 126 -4.03 -7.48 -12.78
CA ASP A 126 -3.09 -7.87 -13.83
C ASP A 126 -1.89 -6.92 -13.90
N GLY A 127 -2.12 -5.60 -13.70
CA GLY A 127 -1.04 -4.62 -13.74
C GLY A 127 -0.12 -4.66 -12.51
N GLU A 128 -0.60 -5.01 -11.32
CA GLU A 128 0.27 -5.26 -10.16
C GLU A 128 1.16 -6.50 -10.37
N GLU A 129 0.63 -7.56 -10.97
CA GLU A 129 1.44 -8.73 -11.33
C GLU A 129 2.52 -8.36 -12.37
N ASP A 130 2.17 -7.57 -13.38
CA ASP A 130 3.11 -7.07 -14.37
C ASP A 130 4.17 -6.14 -13.74
N LEU A 131 3.81 -5.32 -12.75
CA LEU A 131 4.78 -4.51 -11.99
C LEU A 131 5.76 -5.40 -11.23
N HIS A 132 5.29 -6.47 -10.57
CA HIS A 132 6.16 -7.42 -9.90
C HIS A 132 7.10 -8.14 -10.88
N ARG A 133 6.60 -8.53 -12.05
CA ARG A 133 7.41 -9.13 -13.11
C ARG A 133 8.49 -8.17 -13.60
N LEU A 134 8.13 -6.91 -13.88
CA LEU A 134 9.07 -5.87 -14.28
C LEU A 134 10.13 -5.59 -13.21
N ALA A 135 9.74 -5.60 -11.92
CA ALA A 135 10.69 -5.43 -10.82
C ALA A 135 11.69 -6.59 -10.73
N ALA A 136 11.24 -7.83 -10.93
CA ALA A 136 12.11 -9.00 -10.97
C ALA A 136 13.07 -8.96 -12.17
N GLU A 137 12.58 -8.59 -13.36
CA GLU A 137 13.41 -8.40 -14.56
C GLU A 137 14.46 -7.30 -14.34
N LEU A 138 14.07 -6.17 -13.76
CA LEU A 138 15.01 -5.08 -13.41
C LEU A 138 16.09 -5.54 -12.41
N ALA A 139 15.71 -6.35 -11.41
CA ALA A 139 16.68 -6.91 -10.46
C ALA A 139 17.67 -7.86 -11.16
N GLU A 140 17.20 -8.68 -12.10
CA GLU A 140 18.08 -9.54 -12.90
C GLU A 140 19.04 -8.73 -13.77
N VAL A 141 18.54 -7.70 -14.46
CA VAL A 141 19.37 -6.81 -15.29
C VAL A 141 20.44 -6.12 -14.45
N ARG A 142 20.11 -5.61 -13.27
CA ARG A 142 21.09 -5.06 -12.32
C ARG A 142 22.13 -6.10 -11.90
N GLY A 143 21.69 -7.32 -11.61
CA GLY A 143 22.57 -8.43 -11.28
C GLY A 143 23.54 -8.78 -12.42
N ARG A 144 23.13 -8.60 -13.68
CA ARG A 144 24.00 -8.76 -14.86
C ARG A 144 24.93 -7.56 -15.06
N GLU A 145 24.44 -6.32 -14.93
CA GLU A 145 25.25 -5.09 -14.99
C GLU A 145 26.39 -5.11 -13.96
N ASN A 146 26.08 -5.50 -12.72
CA ASN A 146 27.08 -5.61 -11.65
C ASN A 146 28.17 -6.64 -11.97
N ARG A 147 27.81 -7.78 -12.58
CA ARG A 147 28.77 -8.80 -13.03
C ARG A 147 29.66 -8.28 -14.17
N LEU A 148 29.08 -7.64 -15.19
CA LEU A 148 29.85 -7.04 -16.28
C LEU A 148 30.82 -5.96 -15.79
N ARG A 149 30.42 -5.18 -14.79
CA ARG A 149 31.32 -4.18 -14.18
C ARG A 149 32.55 -4.84 -13.55
N LEU A 150 32.35 -5.91 -12.78
CA LEU A 150 33.45 -6.67 -12.19
C LEU A 150 34.35 -7.31 -13.25
N ASP A 151 33.76 -7.87 -14.32
CA ASP A 151 34.52 -8.45 -15.43
C ASP A 151 35.33 -7.39 -16.20
N LEU A 152 34.77 -6.18 -16.36
CA LEU A 152 35.46 -5.05 -16.99
C LEU A 152 36.63 -4.56 -16.12
N GLU A 153 36.43 -4.45 -14.80
CA GLU A 153 37.49 -4.09 -13.85
C GLU A 153 38.62 -5.13 -13.85
N GLU A 154 38.27 -6.43 -13.89
CA GLU A 154 39.24 -7.52 -13.99
C GLU A 154 40.02 -7.47 -15.32
N GLU A 155 39.36 -7.21 -16.44
CA GLU A 155 40.02 -7.04 -17.74
C GLU A 155 40.92 -5.81 -17.81
N ILE A 156 40.50 -4.68 -17.19
CA ILE A 156 41.35 -3.49 -17.07
C ILE A 156 42.61 -3.82 -16.26
N GLY A 157 42.48 -4.58 -15.17
CA GLY A 157 43.61 -5.08 -14.39
C GLY A 157 44.55 -5.97 -15.20
N ARG A 158 44.00 -6.90 -16.00
CA ARG A 158 44.81 -7.77 -16.88
C ARG A 158 45.54 -6.98 -17.97
N ALA A 159 44.88 -6.00 -18.58
CA ALA A 159 45.44 -5.20 -19.67
C ALA A 159 46.64 -4.33 -19.25
N GLN A 160 46.81 -4.07 -17.95
CA GLN A 160 47.98 -3.37 -17.41
C GLN A 160 49.24 -4.26 -17.39
N SER A 161 49.11 -5.57 -17.59
CA SER A 161 50.25 -6.48 -17.71
C SER A 161 50.89 -6.37 -19.10
N PRO A 162 52.20 -6.10 -19.22
CA PRO A 162 52.86 -5.98 -20.52
C PRO A 162 52.86 -7.32 -21.27
N GLY A 163 52.08 -7.41 -22.36
CA GLY A 163 52.04 -8.59 -23.24
C GLY A 163 50.69 -8.89 -23.91
N THR A 164 49.58 -8.30 -23.45
CA THR A 164 48.22 -8.59 -23.95
C THR A 164 47.75 -7.57 -24.98
N GLY A 165 48.21 -7.67 -26.23
CA GLY A 165 48.08 -6.58 -27.22
C GLY A 165 46.74 -6.45 -27.96
N THR A 166 46.02 -7.54 -28.23
CA THR A 166 44.84 -7.53 -29.13
C THR A 166 43.62 -8.26 -28.57
N ALA A 167 43.76 -9.50 -28.08
CA ALA A 167 42.65 -10.28 -27.56
C ALA A 167 41.93 -9.62 -26.36
N SER A 168 42.69 -8.97 -25.47
CA SER A 168 42.11 -8.24 -24.33
C SER A 168 41.35 -6.98 -24.78
N ARG A 169 41.79 -6.31 -25.86
CA ARG A 169 41.05 -5.16 -26.43
C ARG A 169 39.71 -5.60 -27.03
N GLU A 170 39.71 -6.71 -27.76
CA GLU A 170 38.48 -7.27 -28.34
C GLU A 170 37.50 -7.73 -27.24
N ARG A 171 38.00 -8.43 -26.22
CA ARG A 171 37.18 -8.83 -25.05
C ARG A 171 36.58 -7.61 -24.36
N ARG A 172 37.38 -6.57 -24.14
CA ARG A 172 36.91 -5.32 -23.53
C ARG A 172 35.83 -4.64 -24.37
N HIS A 173 36.02 -4.51 -25.68
CA HIS A 173 35.00 -3.93 -26.57
C HIS A 173 33.67 -4.69 -26.47
N ARG A 174 33.73 -6.02 -26.45
CA ARG A 174 32.54 -6.88 -26.29
C ARG A 174 31.83 -6.64 -24.95
N LEU A 175 32.57 -6.53 -23.85
CA LEU A 175 31.99 -6.22 -22.52
C LEU A 175 31.36 -4.83 -22.49
N GLU A 176 31.99 -3.83 -23.13
CA GLU A 176 31.46 -2.48 -23.24
C GLU A 176 30.16 -2.43 -24.08
N GLU A 177 30.09 -3.19 -25.18
CA GLU A 177 28.86 -3.34 -25.98
C GLU A 177 27.74 -4.03 -25.19
N GLU A 178 28.05 -5.08 -24.45
CA GLU A 178 27.08 -5.78 -23.61
C GLU A 178 26.54 -4.88 -22.49
N ALA A 179 27.43 -4.10 -21.85
CA ALA A 179 27.04 -3.12 -20.85
C ALA A 179 26.12 -2.04 -21.43
N ARG A 180 26.38 -1.57 -22.66
CA ARG A 180 25.50 -0.61 -23.37
C ARG A 180 24.12 -1.22 -23.65
N ALA A 181 24.07 -2.47 -24.13
CA ALA A 181 22.82 -3.17 -24.39
C ALA A 181 21.99 -3.39 -23.11
N LEU A 182 22.62 -3.74 -21.98
CA LEU A 182 21.92 -3.86 -20.70
C LEU A 182 21.39 -2.51 -20.21
N ALA A 183 22.15 -1.43 -20.36
CA ALA A 183 21.72 -0.10 -19.96
C ALA A 183 20.49 0.37 -20.77
N GLU A 184 20.45 0.10 -22.08
CA GLU A 184 19.30 0.36 -22.94
C GLU A 184 18.08 -0.48 -22.51
N HIS A 185 18.28 -1.78 -22.26
CA HIS A 185 17.21 -2.66 -21.79
C HIS A 185 16.64 -2.23 -20.43
N ARG A 186 17.51 -1.83 -19.49
CA ARG A 186 17.10 -1.25 -18.20
C ARG A 186 16.27 0.01 -18.40
N GLY A 187 16.70 0.91 -19.28
CA GLY A 187 15.95 2.13 -19.61
C GLY A 187 14.54 1.82 -20.12
N GLU A 188 14.41 0.80 -20.97
CA GLU A 188 13.11 0.34 -21.48
C GLU A 188 12.22 -0.25 -20.37
N LEU A 189 12.76 -1.10 -19.51
CA LEU A 189 12.01 -1.67 -18.38
C LEU A 189 11.53 -0.58 -17.40
N VAL A 190 12.39 0.41 -17.09
CA VAL A 190 12.01 1.56 -16.24
C VAL A 190 10.89 2.37 -16.89
N ARG A 191 10.97 2.62 -18.20
CA ARG A 191 9.93 3.32 -18.96
C ARG A 191 8.60 2.56 -18.92
N ARG A 192 8.62 1.25 -19.16
CA ARG A 192 7.44 0.38 -19.07
C ARG A 192 6.82 0.40 -17.68
N ARG A 193 7.64 0.29 -16.63
CA ARG A 193 7.19 0.41 -15.23
C ARG A 193 6.49 1.75 -14.98
N GLY A 194 7.08 2.87 -15.43
CA GLY A 194 6.50 4.20 -15.24
C GLY A 194 5.12 4.38 -15.92
N VAL A 195 4.96 3.86 -17.14
CA VAL A 195 3.66 3.86 -17.83
C VAL A 195 2.63 3.04 -17.05
N LEU A 196 3.00 1.83 -16.62
CA LEU A 196 2.10 0.92 -15.92
C LEU A 196 1.64 1.50 -14.56
N VAL A 197 2.54 2.11 -13.78
CA VAL A 197 2.18 2.80 -12.53
C VAL A 197 1.14 3.90 -12.80
N THR A 198 1.33 4.70 -13.84
CA THR A 198 0.40 5.77 -14.20
C THR A 198 -0.98 5.22 -14.57
N GLU A 199 -1.05 4.12 -15.33
CA GLU A 199 -2.30 3.46 -15.70
C GLU A 199 -3.04 2.86 -14.50
N LEU A 200 -2.28 2.29 -13.55
CA LEU A 200 -2.83 1.74 -12.30
C LEU A 200 -3.40 2.85 -11.41
N ASP A 201 -2.68 3.96 -11.27
CA ASP A 201 -3.16 5.11 -10.48
C ASP A 201 -4.42 5.74 -11.09
N ASP A 202 -4.49 5.83 -12.43
CA ASP A 202 -5.72 6.23 -13.12
C ASP A 202 -6.89 5.28 -12.84
N SER A 203 -6.62 3.98 -12.79
CA SER A 203 -7.62 2.95 -12.53
C SER A 203 -8.12 3.02 -11.07
N ARG A 204 -7.21 3.26 -10.10
CA ARG A 204 -7.53 3.53 -8.69
C ARG A 204 -8.39 4.79 -8.54
N ARG A 205 -8.00 5.89 -9.19
CA ARG A 205 -8.78 7.16 -9.16
C ARG A 205 -10.20 6.97 -9.67
N ARG A 206 -10.39 6.24 -10.78
CA ARG A 206 -11.72 5.94 -11.33
C ARG A 206 -12.55 5.08 -10.39
N LEU A 207 -11.94 4.07 -9.78
CA LEU A 207 -12.61 3.19 -8.83
C LEU A 207 -13.08 3.97 -7.59
N ALA A 208 -12.24 4.86 -7.05
CA ALA A 208 -12.61 5.75 -5.94
C ALA A 208 -13.79 6.65 -6.28
N VAL A 209 -13.85 7.20 -7.50
CA VAL A 209 -15.00 8.01 -7.98
C VAL A 209 -16.27 7.16 -8.08
N MET A 210 -16.19 5.93 -8.58
CA MET A 210 -17.34 5.01 -8.67
C MET A 210 -17.87 4.61 -7.29
N GLU A 211 -16.97 4.37 -6.32
CA GLU A 211 -17.34 4.03 -4.95
C GLU A 211 -17.99 5.22 -4.22
N ALA A 212 -17.47 6.44 -4.45
CA ALA A 212 -18.07 7.66 -3.91
C ALA A 212 -19.48 7.90 -4.48
N ALA A 213 -19.68 7.68 -5.78
CA ALA A 213 -20.99 7.82 -6.44
C ALA A 213 -21.99 6.71 -6.05
N GLY A 214 -21.48 5.50 -5.78
CA GLY A 214 -22.27 4.32 -5.47
C GLY A 214 -22.73 4.21 -4.02
N SER A 215 -22.43 5.17 -3.15
CA SER A 215 -22.89 5.20 -1.75
C SER A 215 -24.31 5.82 -1.71
N PRO A 216 -25.39 5.03 -1.61
CA PRO A 216 -26.77 5.48 -1.85
C PRO A 216 -27.36 6.25 -0.65
N GLY A 217 -26.54 6.96 0.13
CA GLY A 217 -26.92 7.48 1.44
C GLY A 217 -26.80 8.98 1.67
N ASP A 218 -26.24 9.78 0.74
CA ASP A 218 -25.91 11.17 1.09
C ASP A 218 -26.01 12.22 -0.04
N LEU A 219 -26.74 11.91 -1.11
CA LEU A 219 -27.06 12.89 -2.16
C LEU A 219 -28.52 13.31 -2.10
N VAL A 220 -28.90 13.98 -1.01
CA VAL A 220 -29.95 15.00 -1.05
C VAL A 220 -29.55 16.17 -0.14
N PRO A 221 -28.89 17.22 -0.65
CA PRO A 221 -29.26 18.55 -0.20
C PRO A 221 -30.58 18.88 -0.89
N VAL A 222 -31.67 18.88 -0.12
CA VAL A 222 -32.88 19.61 -0.49
C VAL A 222 -32.47 21.07 -0.54
N GLY A 223 -32.05 21.52 -1.71
CA GLY A 223 -31.87 22.93 -2.03
C GLY A 223 -33.24 23.56 -2.19
N THR A 224 -33.77 24.09 -1.10
CA THR A 224 -34.82 25.11 -1.12
C THR A 224 -34.35 26.33 -1.90
N GLY A 225 -35.08 26.68 -2.97
CA GLY A 225 -35.41 28.06 -3.34
C GLY A 225 -34.32 28.92 -3.98
N THR A 226 -34.45 29.14 -5.29
CA THR A 226 -34.59 30.44 -5.99
C THR A 226 -34.37 30.11 -7.48
N GLY A 227 -35.27 30.34 -8.43
CA GLY A 227 -36.34 31.33 -8.49
C GLY A 227 -35.98 32.45 -9.48
N ALA A 228 -35.69 32.12 -10.75
CA ALA A 228 -35.82 32.97 -11.93
C ALA A 228 -35.59 32.07 -13.17
N GLY A 229 -36.50 31.82 -14.12
CA GLY A 229 -37.71 32.53 -14.49
C GLY A 229 -37.56 33.17 -15.87
N ALA A 230 -37.42 32.37 -16.94
CA ALA A 230 -37.66 32.82 -18.32
C ALA A 230 -37.89 31.64 -19.29
N HIS A 231 -39.03 30.96 -19.18
CA HIS A 231 -39.64 30.24 -20.31
C HIS A 231 -41.16 30.40 -20.29
N GLN A 232 -41.61 31.37 -21.08
CA GLN A 232 -42.73 31.33 -22.04
C GLN A 232 -43.86 30.30 -21.78
N ALA A 233 -45.03 30.84 -21.46
CA ALA A 233 -46.30 30.12 -21.29
C ALA A 233 -46.97 29.76 -22.63
N PRO A 234 -47.68 28.61 -22.71
CA PRO A 234 -48.82 28.40 -23.60
C PRO A 234 -50.16 28.72 -22.91
N PRO A 235 -51.24 29.00 -23.69
CA PRO A 235 -52.49 29.59 -23.20
C PRO A 235 -53.41 28.61 -22.42
N PRO A 236 -54.36 29.14 -21.62
CA PRO A 236 -55.21 28.34 -20.74
C PRO A 236 -56.41 27.71 -21.46
N LEU A 237 -56.73 26.47 -21.10
CA LEU A 237 -57.99 25.78 -21.40
C LEU A 237 -59.03 26.03 -20.28
N PRO A 238 -60.34 26.04 -20.61
CA PRO A 238 -61.42 26.42 -19.68
C PRO A 238 -61.78 25.34 -18.63
N PRO A 239 -62.47 25.72 -17.53
CA PRO A 239 -62.70 24.87 -16.37
C PRO A 239 -63.85 23.87 -16.55
N GLY A 240 -63.58 22.60 -16.20
CA GLY A 240 -64.60 21.56 -16.03
C GLY A 240 -65.08 21.46 -14.57
N PRO A 241 -66.36 21.07 -14.32
CA PRO A 241 -67.00 21.11 -13.01
C PRO A 241 -66.63 19.93 -12.08
N PRO A 242 -66.91 20.04 -10.76
CA PRO A 242 -66.43 19.10 -9.75
C PRO A 242 -67.29 17.84 -9.67
N THR A 243 -66.64 16.68 -9.63
CA THR A 243 -67.27 15.42 -9.22
C THR A 243 -66.60 14.91 -7.95
N SER A 244 -67.32 15.15 -6.85
CA SER A 244 -67.26 14.36 -5.62
C SER A 244 -67.65 12.91 -5.92
N PHE A 245 -66.85 11.93 -5.53
CA PHE A 245 -67.37 10.63 -5.11
C PHE A 245 -66.47 10.02 -4.04
N ALA A 246 -67.16 9.53 -3.02
CA ALA A 246 -66.65 8.94 -1.81
C ALA A 246 -66.04 7.55 -2.02
N GLU A 247 -65.23 7.19 -1.03
CA GLU A 247 -64.85 5.85 -0.58
C GLU A 247 -65.91 4.75 -0.81
N PRO A 248 -65.49 3.48 -0.94
CA PRO A 248 -65.41 2.71 0.31
C PRO A 248 -64.21 1.76 0.42
N SER A 249 -63.71 1.73 1.65
CA SER A 249 -63.00 0.65 2.34
C SER A 249 -63.49 -0.77 2.03
N SER A 250 -62.57 -1.73 1.97
CA SER A 250 -62.80 -3.17 2.17
C SER A 250 -61.48 -3.94 2.39
N PRO A 251 -61.50 -5.13 3.03
CA PRO A 251 -60.86 -5.27 4.33
C PRO A 251 -59.71 -6.29 4.41
N ALA A 252 -59.14 -6.33 5.61
CA ALA A 252 -58.13 -7.26 6.12
C ALA A 252 -58.36 -8.74 5.74
N GLY A 253 -57.28 -9.37 5.24
CA GLY A 253 -57.14 -10.82 5.07
C GLY A 253 -55.95 -11.36 5.86
N ARG A 254 -56.25 -11.91 7.02
CA ARG A 254 -55.35 -12.58 7.98
C ARG A 254 -54.85 -13.91 7.39
N GLY A 255 -53.54 -14.14 7.43
CA GLY A 255 -52.94 -15.41 6.99
C GLY A 255 -51.67 -15.77 7.76
N ARG A 256 -51.76 -15.91 9.09
CA ARG A 256 -50.76 -16.63 9.89
C ARG A 256 -51.03 -18.13 9.77
N ARG A 257 -50.02 -18.92 9.39
CA ARG A 257 -49.88 -20.31 9.83
C ARG A 257 -48.42 -20.64 10.18
N PRO A 258 -48.20 -21.61 11.09
CA PRO A 258 -47.02 -21.67 11.95
C PRO A 258 -46.00 -22.76 11.53
N LEU A 259 -44.75 -22.52 11.94
CA LEU A 259 -43.73 -23.45 12.48
C LEU A 259 -43.84 -24.96 12.17
N VAL A 260 -42.80 -25.49 11.52
CA VAL A 260 -42.25 -26.81 11.85
C VAL A 260 -40.74 -26.67 12.06
N LEU A 261 -40.36 -26.70 13.34
CA LEU A 261 -39.03 -27.04 13.83
C LEU A 261 -38.86 -28.56 13.71
N ILE A 262 -37.81 -29.01 13.03
CA ILE A 262 -37.16 -30.28 13.36
C ILE A 262 -35.69 -29.96 13.59
N ALA A 263 -35.30 -30.07 14.86
CA ALA A 263 -33.94 -30.10 15.34
C ALA A 263 -33.48 -31.56 15.44
N ALA A 264 -32.26 -31.84 14.99
CA ALA A 264 -31.35 -32.86 15.54
C ALA A 264 -29.98 -32.62 14.86
N ALA A 265 -29.01 -31.98 15.53
CA ALA A 265 -28.13 -32.57 16.54
C ALA A 265 -27.16 -33.61 15.93
N ALA A 266 -26.00 -33.13 15.49
CA ALA A 266 -24.74 -33.87 15.52
C ALA A 266 -23.68 -32.91 16.07
N ALA A 267 -23.51 -32.98 17.38
CA ALA A 267 -22.56 -32.21 18.17
C ALA A 267 -21.28 -33.05 18.39
N VAL A 268 -20.14 -32.38 18.27
CA VAL A 268 -18.98 -32.53 19.16
C VAL A 268 -18.30 -33.90 19.18
N VAL A 269 -17.34 -34.09 18.27
CA VAL A 269 -16.01 -34.70 18.54
C VAL A 269 -15.02 -33.97 17.63
N CYS A 270 -13.80 -33.70 18.13
CA CYS A 270 -12.65 -33.00 17.50
C CYS A 270 -12.38 -31.55 17.96
N LEU A 271 -12.51 -31.27 19.26
CA LEU A 271 -11.86 -30.11 19.92
C LEU A 271 -10.91 -30.55 21.06
N ALA A 272 -10.25 -31.69 20.90
CA ALA A 272 -9.15 -32.10 21.76
C ALA A 272 -8.16 -32.92 20.92
N GLY A 273 -7.06 -32.30 20.51
CA GLY A 273 -5.99 -32.96 19.77
C GLY A 273 -5.37 -32.00 18.76
N GLY A 274 -4.31 -31.31 19.16
CA GLY A 274 -3.56 -30.42 18.27
C GLY A 274 -2.91 -31.17 17.10
N GLY A 275 -2.76 -30.45 15.98
CA GLY A 275 -1.90 -30.85 14.87
C GLY A 275 -2.64 -31.03 13.54
N VAL A 276 -2.21 -30.23 12.56
CA VAL A 276 -2.45 -30.33 11.11
C VAL A 276 -3.75 -29.71 10.58
N VAL A 277 -3.72 -28.39 10.34
CA VAL A 277 -4.61 -27.72 9.37
C VAL A 277 -3.90 -27.72 8.01
N VAL A 278 -3.97 -28.85 7.30
CA VAL A 278 -3.72 -28.91 5.85
C VAL A 278 -4.85 -29.76 5.29
N GLY A 279 -5.85 -29.14 4.65
CA GLY A 279 -6.90 -29.92 3.99
C GLY A 279 -8.30 -29.31 3.81
N ILE A 280 -8.47 -28.00 3.69
CA ILE A 280 -9.75 -27.42 3.21
C ILE A 280 -9.67 -26.95 1.74
N TRP A 281 -8.49 -26.95 1.12
CA TRP A 281 -8.28 -26.35 -0.21
C TRP A 281 -7.92 -27.29 -1.36
N ALA A 282 -7.95 -28.61 -1.14
CA ALA A 282 -7.69 -29.59 -2.19
C ALA A 282 -8.76 -30.69 -2.21
N ALA A 283 -9.75 -30.55 -3.10
CA ALA A 283 -10.43 -31.72 -3.64
C ALA A 283 -9.56 -32.26 -4.77
N GLY A 284 -8.73 -33.26 -4.46
CA GLY A 284 -7.85 -33.95 -5.41
C GLY A 284 -7.11 -35.10 -4.72
N ASN A 285 -7.50 -36.33 -5.06
CA ASN A 285 -6.94 -37.59 -4.59
C ASN A 285 -5.41 -37.67 -4.75
N GLY A 286 -4.72 -38.23 -3.75
CA GLY A 286 -3.35 -38.73 -3.93
C GLY A 286 -2.61 -38.95 -2.62
N ASP A 287 -2.48 -40.22 -2.24
CA ASP A 287 -1.60 -40.74 -1.18
C ASP A 287 -0.19 -40.15 -1.23
N THR A 288 0.39 -39.84 -0.07
CA THR A 288 1.76 -40.23 0.30
C THR A 288 2.06 -39.80 1.74
N GLY A 289 2.26 -40.78 2.62
CA GLY A 289 2.87 -40.57 3.92
C GLY A 289 4.39 -40.55 3.81
N ASN A 290 5.05 -39.67 4.57
CA ASN A 290 6.21 -40.05 5.39
C ASN A 290 6.70 -38.94 6.33
N ARG A 291 6.67 -39.30 7.62
CA ARG A 291 7.79 -39.32 8.58
C ARG A 291 8.59 -38.03 8.80
N ALA A 292 8.35 -37.41 9.96
CA ALA A 292 9.21 -36.42 10.59
C ALA A 292 10.18 -37.05 11.61
N THR A 293 11.37 -36.46 11.75
CA THR A 293 12.20 -36.48 12.96
C THR A 293 13.02 -35.18 13.05
N PRO A 294 13.09 -34.49 14.20
CA PRO A 294 13.86 -33.26 14.42
C PRO A 294 15.25 -33.56 15.01
N PRO A 295 16.17 -32.57 15.16
CA PRO A 295 16.25 -31.87 16.46
C PRO A 295 16.74 -30.40 16.42
N VAL A 296 16.34 -29.68 17.48
CA VAL A 296 16.80 -28.35 17.89
C VAL A 296 17.93 -28.51 18.93
N SER A 297 19.04 -27.79 18.77
CA SER A 297 20.03 -27.57 19.83
C SER A 297 20.16 -26.07 20.10
N ALA A 298 19.74 -25.65 21.29
CA ALA A 298 19.94 -24.32 21.83
C ALA A 298 21.20 -24.28 22.70
N THR A 299 22.00 -23.21 22.59
CA THR A 299 23.16 -22.94 23.47
C THR A 299 23.02 -21.53 24.05
N PRO A 300 23.42 -21.29 25.32
CA PRO A 300 22.86 -20.24 26.14
C PRO A 300 23.60 -18.90 26.11
N ARG A 301 22.85 -17.87 26.51
CA ARG A 301 23.20 -16.46 26.67
C ARG A 301 24.10 -16.25 27.89
N THR A 302 25.23 -15.55 27.70
CA THR A 302 26.06 -15.03 28.80
C THR A 302 25.62 -13.62 29.18
N THR A 303 25.37 -13.44 30.48
CA THR A 303 25.17 -12.18 31.19
C THR A 303 26.52 -11.49 31.41
N PRO A 304 26.56 -10.15 31.47
CA PRO A 304 27.20 -9.56 32.64
C PRO A 304 26.44 -8.37 33.24
N THR A 305 26.48 -8.34 34.58
CA THR A 305 26.06 -7.28 35.51
C THR A 305 27.33 -6.73 36.18
N PRO A 306 27.26 -5.71 37.07
CA PRO A 306 27.30 -4.26 36.85
C PRO A 306 28.62 -3.62 37.38
N SER A 307 28.76 -2.30 37.27
CA SER A 307 29.56 -1.56 38.26
C SER A 307 29.02 -0.14 38.52
N PRO A 308 28.99 0.33 39.79
CA PRO A 308 28.30 1.54 40.20
C PRO A 308 29.20 2.76 40.48
N ALA A 309 28.56 3.93 40.33
CA ALA A 309 28.67 5.18 41.11
C ALA A 309 30.02 5.90 41.31
N THR A 310 30.03 7.20 40.97
CA THR A 310 30.60 8.26 41.84
C THR A 310 29.90 9.59 41.53
N PRO A 311 29.27 10.27 42.51
CA PRO A 311 28.82 11.66 42.37
C PRO A 311 29.92 12.60 42.89
N SER A 312 30.21 13.68 42.16
CA SER A 312 31.09 14.74 42.67
C SER A 312 30.51 16.13 42.46
N ALA A 313 30.48 16.80 43.61
CA ALA A 313 30.06 18.13 44.05
C ALA A 313 29.99 19.33 43.09
N LEU A 314 29.11 20.24 43.52
CA LEU A 314 28.95 21.64 43.11
C LEU A 314 30.26 22.43 43.08
N ALA A 315 30.37 23.30 42.07
CA ALA A 315 31.07 24.56 42.18
C ALA A 315 30.24 25.68 41.54
N THR A 316 29.73 26.58 42.38
CA THR A 316 29.22 27.90 42.01
C THR A 316 30.39 28.76 41.55
N SER A 317 30.35 29.29 40.32
CA SER A 317 31.28 30.36 39.92
C SER A 317 30.67 31.26 38.84
N ALA A 318 30.57 32.54 39.21
CA ALA A 318 30.63 33.76 38.42
C ALA A 318 29.73 33.90 37.17
N ALA A 319 28.82 34.87 37.26
CA ALA A 319 28.14 35.47 36.12
C ALA A 319 29.14 36.23 35.22
N PRO A 320 29.25 35.91 33.92
CA PRO A 320 29.95 36.73 32.95
C PRO A 320 28.99 37.70 32.26
N ALA A 321 29.51 38.87 31.91
CA ALA A 321 28.88 39.91 31.11
C ALA A 321 28.26 39.37 29.79
N PRO A 322 27.21 40.01 29.24
CA PRO A 322 26.51 39.53 28.05
C PRO A 322 27.47 39.47 26.86
N ALA A 323 27.82 38.25 26.47
CA ALA A 323 28.52 37.97 25.23
C ALA A 323 27.61 38.35 24.05
N PRO A 324 28.18 38.81 22.92
CA PRO A 324 27.41 39.03 21.70
C PRO A 324 26.64 37.74 21.38
N GLU A 325 25.35 37.86 21.06
CA GLU A 325 24.45 36.75 20.73
C GLU A 325 25.10 35.85 19.68
N ARG A 326 25.79 34.79 20.13
CA ARG A 326 26.30 33.75 19.27
C ARG A 326 25.08 33.03 18.75
N SER A 327 24.85 33.10 17.44
CA SER A 327 23.89 32.24 16.76
C SER A 327 24.24 30.79 17.08
N SER A 328 23.53 30.22 18.04
CA SER A 328 23.70 28.82 18.43
C SER A 328 23.11 27.98 17.31
N ARG A 329 23.98 27.49 16.42
CA ARG A 329 23.64 26.48 15.43
C ARG A 329 23.68 25.13 16.14
N SER A 330 22.55 24.43 16.15
CA SER A 330 22.44 23.07 16.70
C SER A 330 22.00 22.12 15.60
N LEU A 331 22.46 20.86 15.66
CA LEU A 331 21.89 19.82 14.82
C LEU A 331 20.50 19.47 15.38
N ILE A 332 19.55 19.16 14.51
CA ILE A 332 18.19 18.83 14.97
C ILE A 332 18.19 17.56 15.84
N GLU A 333 19.18 16.67 15.67
CA GLU A 333 19.36 15.45 16.46
C GLU A 333 19.76 15.70 17.92
N ASP A 334 20.32 16.88 18.23
CA ASP A 334 20.64 17.28 19.60
C ASP A 334 19.38 17.65 20.41
N LEU A 335 18.24 17.83 19.74
CA LEU A 335 16.96 18.10 20.39
C LEU A 335 16.33 16.81 20.92
N VAL A 336 15.60 16.95 22.02
CA VAL A 336 14.77 15.87 22.56
C VAL A 336 13.62 15.57 21.58
N PRO A 337 13.56 14.37 20.98
CA PRO A 337 12.44 13.98 20.13
C PRO A 337 11.18 13.79 20.99
N MET A 338 10.02 14.18 20.45
CA MET A 338 8.73 13.95 21.11
C MET A 338 8.26 12.49 20.98
N ASP A 339 8.64 11.84 19.88
CA ASP A 339 8.23 10.48 19.58
C ASP A 339 9.34 9.49 19.95
N VAL A 340 9.03 8.57 20.86
CA VAL A 340 9.95 7.51 21.28
C VAL A 340 9.61 6.25 20.48
N TYR A 341 10.17 6.14 19.28
CA TYR A 341 10.28 4.84 18.62
C TYR A 341 11.46 4.07 19.24
N PRO A 342 11.30 2.78 19.58
CA PRO A 342 12.45 1.97 19.96
C PRO A 342 13.50 2.04 18.84
N GLU A 343 14.75 2.33 19.20
CA GLU A 343 15.86 2.32 18.25
C GLU A 343 15.93 0.96 17.54
N GLY A 344 16.16 0.99 16.23
CA GLY A 344 16.21 -0.23 15.41
C GLY A 344 14.85 -0.71 14.90
N THR A 345 13.76 0.02 15.14
CA THR A 345 12.52 -0.21 14.39
C THR A 345 12.65 0.38 12.98
N LYS A 346 12.02 -0.27 11.99
CA LYS A 346 11.99 0.19 10.58
C LYS A 346 11.38 1.59 10.37
N ARG A 347 11.05 2.33 11.43
CA ARG A 347 10.43 3.66 11.39
C ARG A 347 11.25 4.74 12.10
N SER A 348 12.46 4.42 12.59
CA SER A 348 13.33 5.39 13.26
C SER A 348 14.42 5.91 12.33
N PHE A 349 14.69 7.22 12.40
CA PHE A 349 15.89 7.79 11.80
C PHE A 349 17.16 7.31 12.50
N THR A 350 18.16 6.98 11.69
CA THR A 350 19.53 6.72 12.11
C THR A 350 20.38 7.97 11.82
N ALA A 351 21.13 8.43 12.82
CA ALA A 351 22.12 9.48 12.65
C ALA A 351 23.47 8.87 12.25
N GLY A 352 24.15 9.42 11.25
CA GLY A 352 25.46 8.94 10.86
C GLY A 352 25.91 9.41 9.47
N ALA A 353 27.02 8.83 9.03
CA ALA A 353 27.55 9.09 7.70
C ALA A 353 26.76 8.31 6.63
N LEU A 354 26.51 8.96 5.48
CA LEU A 354 25.85 8.33 4.34
C LEU A 354 26.39 8.89 3.02
N THR A 355 26.58 8.01 2.04
CA THR A 355 26.96 8.40 0.69
C THR A 355 25.73 8.72 -0.16
N VAL A 356 25.70 9.91 -0.73
CA VAL A 356 24.64 10.41 -1.61
C VAL A 356 25.27 11.05 -2.84
N ASN A 357 24.92 10.57 -4.02
CA ASN A 357 25.44 11.01 -5.32
C ASN A 357 26.99 10.97 -5.36
N ASN A 358 27.55 9.83 -4.95
CA ASN A 358 28.99 9.54 -4.85
C ASN A 358 29.75 10.52 -3.94
N ARG A 359 29.06 11.13 -2.97
CA ARG A 359 29.66 12.01 -1.99
C ARG A 359 29.29 11.58 -0.58
N ASP A 360 30.30 11.40 0.25
CA ASP A 360 30.11 11.10 1.66
C ASP A 360 29.71 12.35 2.43
N TYR A 361 28.58 12.25 3.15
CA TYR A 361 28.11 13.25 4.08
C TYR A 361 28.26 12.71 5.50
N PRO A 362 29.07 13.32 6.38
CA PRO A 362 29.37 12.78 7.70
C PRO A 362 28.22 12.95 8.71
N ALA A 363 27.34 13.93 8.49
CA ALA A 363 26.21 14.24 9.37
C ALA A 363 24.90 14.14 8.58
N THR A 364 24.24 12.99 8.67
CA THR A 364 22.94 12.75 8.05
C THR A 364 21.97 12.10 9.03
N LEU A 365 20.69 12.42 8.89
CA LEU A 365 19.56 11.71 9.47
C LEU A 365 18.90 10.93 8.34
N TYR A 366 19.10 9.61 8.31
CA TYR A 366 18.63 8.75 7.23
C TYR A 366 17.75 7.61 7.71
N ALA A 367 16.83 7.18 6.85
CA ALA A 367 15.91 6.08 7.16
C ALA A 367 15.29 5.47 5.90
N PHE A 368 14.79 4.25 6.06
CA PHE A 368 13.79 3.63 5.20
C PHE A 368 12.43 3.85 5.88
N GLU A 369 11.53 4.63 5.29
CA GLU A 369 10.20 4.93 5.83
C GLU A 369 10.13 5.37 7.31
N ALA A 370 10.58 6.59 7.63
CA ALA A 370 10.54 7.10 9.00
C ALA A 370 9.85 8.45 9.11
N GLU A 371 9.28 8.69 10.29
CA GLU A 371 8.89 10.02 10.74
C GLU A 371 9.44 10.26 12.14
N ARG A 372 9.82 11.50 12.44
CA ARG A 372 10.23 11.90 13.78
C ARG A 372 9.86 13.36 14.03
N THR A 373 9.30 13.61 15.21
CA THR A 373 8.90 14.94 15.66
C THR A 373 9.86 15.45 16.74
N TRP A 374 10.25 16.72 16.63
CA TRP A 374 11.03 17.42 17.66
C TRP A 374 10.26 18.63 18.18
N GLN A 375 10.44 18.90 19.48
CA GLN A 375 9.88 20.09 20.12
C GLN A 375 10.87 21.25 20.00
N LEU A 376 10.44 22.35 19.36
CA LEU A 376 11.26 23.55 19.13
C LEU A 376 11.09 24.61 20.23
N GLY A 377 10.01 24.53 21.03
CA GLY A 377 9.76 25.48 22.12
C GLY A 377 9.58 26.94 21.67
N ARG A 378 9.38 27.19 20.37
CA ARG A 378 9.31 28.54 19.76
C ARG A 378 10.60 29.36 19.85
N GLU A 379 11.74 28.71 20.13
CA GLU A 379 13.02 29.39 20.37
C GLU A 379 13.86 29.60 19.10
N TYR A 380 13.51 28.92 18.01
CA TYR A 380 14.31 28.87 16.78
C TYR A 380 13.66 29.70 15.67
N LYS A 381 14.49 30.26 14.78
CA LYS A 381 14.08 31.08 13.64
C LYS A 381 14.21 30.37 12.31
N THR A 382 15.20 29.50 12.13
CA THR A 382 15.47 28.89 10.82
C THR A 382 15.79 27.41 10.95
N PHE A 383 15.20 26.60 10.07
CA PHE A 383 15.59 25.22 9.81
C PHE A 383 16.25 25.14 8.44
N THR A 384 17.45 24.56 8.36
CA THR A 384 18.14 24.30 7.10
C THR A 384 18.57 22.84 7.04
N ALA A 385 18.32 22.20 5.91
CA ALA A 385 18.78 20.84 5.63
C ALA A 385 19.02 20.72 4.12
N SER A 386 19.78 19.71 3.72
CA SER A 386 19.73 19.22 2.34
C SER A 386 19.08 17.84 2.32
N ALA A 387 18.39 17.49 1.25
CA ALA A 387 17.76 16.19 1.09
C ALA A 387 18.43 15.44 -0.07
N GLY A 388 18.60 14.14 0.09
CA GLY A 388 19.11 13.28 -0.96
C GLY A 388 18.80 11.82 -0.69
N VAL A 389 18.96 11.00 -1.72
CA VAL A 389 18.71 9.57 -1.68
C VAL A 389 20.05 8.84 -1.69
N SER A 390 20.23 7.87 -0.80
CA SER A 390 21.48 7.11 -0.69
C SER A 390 21.82 6.39 -1.99
N ASP A 391 23.11 6.29 -2.31
CA ASP A 391 23.60 5.51 -3.46
C ASP A 391 23.33 4.00 -3.31
N ALA A 392 23.07 3.54 -2.08
CA ALA A 392 22.63 2.16 -1.82
C ALA A 392 21.17 1.92 -2.24
N THR A 393 20.39 2.98 -2.45
CA THR A 393 19.00 2.88 -2.86
C THR A 393 18.91 2.41 -4.31
N PRO A 394 18.14 1.36 -4.62
CA PRO A 394 18.01 0.88 -5.99
C PRO A 394 17.47 1.96 -6.93
N SER A 395 18.01 2.01 -8.14
CA SER A 395 17.59 3.01 -9.13
C SER A 395 16.09 2.97 -9.43
N GLY A 396 15.44 4.11 -9.66
CA GLY A 396 14.00 4.14 -9.96
C GLY A 396 13.07 3.96 -8.76
N ASP A 397 13.60 3.82 -7.54
CA ASP A 397 12.83 4.09 -6.33
C ASP A 397 12.73 5.60 -6.14
N VAL A 398 11.60 6.04 -5.57
CA VAL A 398 11.31 7.45 -5.33
C VAL A 398 10.98 7.62 -3.86
N ILE A 399 11.67 8.56 -3.24
CA ILE A 399 11.51 8.89 -1.83
C ILE A 399 10.85 10.26 -1.72
N THR A 400 9.74 10.31 -1.00
CA THR A 400 9.02 11.52 -0.62
C THR A 400 9.58 12.06 0.68
N PHE A 401 10.03 13.30 0.65
CA PHE A 401 10.51 14.06 1.79
C PHE A 401 9.46 15.09 2.18
N THR A 402 9.01 15.04 3.43
CA THR A 402 8.02 15.98 3.96
C THR A 402 8.55 16.66 5.23
N VAL A 403 8.38 17.98 5.31
CA VAL A 403 8.62 18.79 6.50
C VAL A 403 7.30 19.39 6.94
N GLN A 404 6.85 19.04 8.14
CA GLN A 404 5.67 19.62 8.78
C GLN A 404 6.09 20.56 9.91
N LEU A 405 5.44 21.70 10.00
CA LEU A 405 5.58 22.68 11.08
C LEU A 405 4.26 22.73 11.84
N ASP A 406 4.30 22.43 13.13
CA ASP A 406 3.12 22.11 13.94
C ASP A 406 2.27 21.02 13.25
N ASP A 407 1.07 21.35 12.76
CA ASP A 407 0.17 20.40 12.09
C ASP A 407 0.07 20.63 10.56
N GLY A 408 0.87 21.55 10.00
CA GLY A 408 0.83 21.93 8.59
C GLY A 408 2.03 21.41 7.78
N VAL A 409 1.79 20.94 6.55
CA VAL A 409 2.86 20.62 5.60
C VAL A 409 3.50 21.92 5.09
N ALA A 410 4.74 22.18 5.51
CA ALA A 410 5.49 23.35 5.07
C ALA A 410 6.25 23.08 3.77
N LYS A 411 6.73 21.85 3.58
CA LYS A 411 7.43 21.44 2.36
C LYS A 411 7.23 19.96 2.08
N GLU A 412 7.01 19.64 0.82
CA GLU A 412 6.97 18.26 0.33
C GLU A 412 7.63 18.20 -1.05
N PHE A 413 8.40 17.14 -1.30
CA PHE A 413 8.96 16.85 -2.61
C PHE A 413 9.46 15.41 -2.68
N THR A 414 9.58 14.91 -3.91
CA THR A 414 10.18 13.60 -4.20
C THR A 414 11.61 13.73 -4.71
N MET A 415 12.42 12.71 -4.47
CA MET A 415 13.75 12.54 -5.05
C MET A 415 14.00 11.07 -5.39
N ALA A 416 14.79 10.83 -6.44
CA ALA A 416 15.28 9.52 -6.85
C ALA A 416 16.81 9.42 -6.62
N PRO A 417 17.37 8.20 -6.59
CA PRO A 417 18.82 8.00 -6.56
C PRO A 417 19.51 8.71 -7.73
N GLY A 418 20.58 9.45 -7.42
CA GLY A 418 21.33 10.24 -8.41
C GLY A 418 20.81 11.65 -8.65
N ASP A 419 19.64 12.02 -8.12
CA ASP A 419 19.16 13.40 -8.16
C ASP A 419 20.16 14.34 -7.45
N THR A 420 20.20 15.59 -7.92
CA THR A 420 21.02 16.61 -7.25
C THR A 420 20.44 16.89 -5.87
N VAL A 421 21.30 16.87 -4.85
CA VAL A 421 20.94 17.16 -3.46
C VAL A 421 20.15 18.47 -3.38
N LYS A 422 18.95 18.39 -2.77
CA LYS A 422 18.00 19.50 -2.73
C LYS A 422 18.10 20.25 -1.41
N LYS A 423 18.38 21.55 -1.46
CA LYS A 423 18.43 22.40 -0.27
C LYS A 423 17.04 22.80 0.20
N VAL A 424 16.81 22.72 1.50
CA VAL A 424 15.60 23.14 2.20
C VAL A 424 15.99 24.19 3.23
N SER A 425 15.33 25.35 3.19
CA SER A 425 15.48 26.42 4.17
C SER A 425 14.10 26.96 4.49
N LEU A 426 13.72 26.93 5.77
CA LEU A 426 12.40 27.29 6.25
C LEU A 426 12.51 28.26 7.42
N ASN A 427 11.63 29.26 7.45
CA ASN A 427 11.42 30.11 8.63
C ASN A 427 10.53 29.34 9.62
N ILE A 428 11.05 29.10 10.83
CA ILE A 428 10.37 28.36 11.90
C ILE A 428 10.12 29.24 13.14
N SER A 429 10.16 30.57 12.96
CA SER A 429 9.89 31.52 14.04
C SER A 429 8.50 31.30 14.64
N GLY A 430 8.43 31.08 15.95
CA GLY A 430 7.16 30.85 16.66
C GLY A 430 6.59 29.44 16.54
N VAL A 431 7.23 28.54 15.79
CA VAL A 431 6.81 27.15 15.61
C VAL A 431 7.08 26.34 16.89
N PHE A 432 6.12 25.52 17.30
CA PHE A 432 6.27 24.69 18.49
C PHE A 432 6.87 23.31 18.16
N ARG A 433 6.52 22.71 17.01
CA ARG A 433 6.99 21.38 16.59
C ARG A 433 7.44 21.36 15.15
N ILE A 434 8.43 20.53 14.86
CA ILE A 434 8.80 20.17 13.50
C ILE A 434 8.76 18.65 13.36
N LYS A 435 8.13 18.15 12.29
CA LYS A 435 8.16 16.73 11.91
C LYS A 435 8.86 16.56 10.59
N LEU A 436 9.85 15.67 10.55
CA LEU A 436 10.49 15.24 9.31
C LEU A 436 9.99 13.84 8.95
N THR A 437 9.62 13.66 7.70
CA THR A 437 9.17 12.38 7.16
C THR A 437 9.96 12.03 5.91
N VAL A 438 10.36 10.77 5.83
CA VAL A 438 10.91 10.11 4.65
C VAL A 438 9.99 8.94 4.37
N GLN A 439 9.35 8.92 3.21
CA GLN A 439 8.44 7.85 2.80
C GLN A 439 8.82 7.36 1.42
N GLU A 440 8.99 6.05 1.26
CA GLU A 440 9.22 5.46 -0.05
C GLU A 440 7.89 5.24 -0.75
N SER A 441 7.82 5.53 -2.04
CA SER A 441 6.56 5.39 -2.77
C SER A 441 6.27 3.92 -3.10
N PHE A 442 7.25 3.14 -3.58
CA PHE A 442 7.08 1.71 -3.95
C PHE A 442 8.44 1.00 -4.14
N SER A 443 8.88 0.15 -3.20
CA SER A 443 9.99 -0.79 -3.41
C SER A 443 9.83 -2.11 -2.62
N THR A 444 10.49 -3.16 -3.10
CA THR A 444 10.71 -4.42 -2.35
C THR A 444 12.05 -4.43 -1.62
N HIS A 445 12.84 -3.36 -1.75
CA HIS A 445 14.17 -3.20 -1.18
C HIS A 445 14.22 -1.94 -0.33
N GLU A 446 15.14 -1.87 0.62
CA GLU A 446 15.23 -0.74 1.54
C GLU A 446 15.94 0.46 0.87
N GLY A 447 15.17 1.42 0.36
CA GLY A 447 15.67 2.72 -0.09
C GLY A 447 15.84 3.73 1.04
N TYR A 448 17.03 4.33 1.16
CA TYR A 448 17.34 5.26 2.25
C TYR A 448 17.26 6.71 1.79
N GLY A 449 16.31 7.46 2.35
CA GLY A 449 16.25 8.91 2.22
C GLY A 449 17.01 9.58 3.36
N ALA A 450 17.75 10.64 3.06
CA ALA A 450 18.60 11.32 4.03
C ALA A 450 18.36 12.82 4.08
N TRP A 451 18.18 13.33 5.30
CA TRP A 451 18.34 14.73 5.64
C TRP A 451 19.82 14.98 5.99
N ILE A 452 20.53 15.67 5.11
CA ILE A 452 21.95 16.01 5.19
C ILE A 452 22.11 17.36 5.93
N ASP A 453 22.98 17.39 6.92
CA ASP A 453 23.28 18.56 7.78
C ASP A 453 22.03 19.31 8.31
N PRO A 454 21.01 18.61 8.86
CA PRO A 454 19.80 19.25 9.34
C PRO A 454 20.09 20.07 10.60
N THR A 455 20.06 21.39 10.45
CA THR A 455 20.45 22.35 11.48
C THR A 455 19.37 23.39 11.73
N ILE A 456 19.27 23.83 12.98
CA ILE A 456 18.38 24.88 13.45
C ILE A 456 19.17 26.02 14.07
N THR A 457 18.66 27.25 13.94
CA THR A 457 19.30 28.46 14.48
C THR A 457 18.30 29.35 15.19
N LYS A 458 18.73 29.99 16.29
CA LYS A 458 17.95 30.97 17.08
C LYS A 458 17.92 32.37 16.50
#